data_AF-A0A8S2WHU4-F1
#
_entry.id   AF-A0A8S2WHU4-F1
#
_cell.length_a   1.000
_cell.length_b   1.000
_cell.length_c   1.000
_cell.angle_alpha   90.00
_cell.angle_beta   90.00
_cell.angle_gamma   90.00
#
_symmetry.space_group_name_H-M   'P 1'
#
loop_
_entity.id
_entity.type
_entity.pdbx_description
1 polymer ?
#
loop_
_entity_poly.entity_id
_entity_poly.type
_entity_poly.pdbx_seq_one_letter_code
_entity_poly.pdbx_strand_id
1 'polypeptide(L)'
;LRELMILRGAQLCNSQYEWFQHEQMAKQCGITIEKVNSIKEWRQNSLFDDKEKVALDLMESLIQNGGAISEELDKQLKQYFTEAEYLEL
;
A
#
# COMPACT_ATOMS: atom_id res chain seq x y z
N LEU A 1 5.41 -5.15 2.35
CA LEU A 1 4.16 -4.40 2.56
C LEU A 1 4.40 -2.89 2.61
N ARG A 2 5.17 -2.40 3.59
CA ARG A 2 5.52 -0.97 3.72
C ARG A 2 5.98 -0.33 2.40
N GLU A 3 6.94 -0.94 1.72
CA GLU A 3 7.45 -0.43 0.43
C GLU A 3 6.37 -0.37 -0.67
N LEU A 4 5.38 -1.27 -0.63
CA LEU A 4 4.25 -1.24 -1.55
C LEU A 4 3.34 -0.05 -1.26
N MET A 5 3.04 0.22 0.01
CA MET A 5 2.28 1.41 0.41
C MET A 5 2.99 2.69 -0.01
N ILE A 6 4.30 2.79 0.25
CA ILE A 6 5.08 3.98 -0.12
C ILE A 6 5.11 4.18 -1.63
N LEU A 7 5.29 3.12 -2.43
CA LEU A 7 5.24 3.22 -3.88
C LEU A 7 3.87 3.69 -4.38
N ARG A 8 2.77 3.21 -3.78
CA ARG A 8 1.43 3.70 -4.12
C ARG A 8 1.27 5.17 -3.74
N GLY A 9 1.78 5.56 -2.58
CA GLY A 9 1.75 6.95 -2.14
C GLY A 9 2.56 7.88 -3.03
N ALA A 10 3.79 7.48 -3.37
CA ALA A 10 4.65 8.20 -4.31
C ALA A 10 3.96 8.37 -5.67
N GLN A 11 3.28 7.32 -6.16
CA GLN A 11 2.51 7.39 -7.39
C GLN A 11 1.34 8.38 -7.30
N LEU A 12 0.56 8.36 -6.22
CA LEU A 12 -0.58 9.28 -6.03
C LEU A 12 -0.14 10.73 -5.86
N CYS A 13 1.00 10.96 -5.20
CA CYS A 13 1.56 12.29 -4.97
C CYS A 13 2.48 12.77 -6.12
N ASN A 14 2.65 11.97 -7.19
CA ASN A 14 3.61 12.24 -8.27
C ASN A 14 5.05 12.50 -7.80
N SER A 15 5.47 11.83 -6.71
CA SER A 15 6.81 11.98 -6.15
C SER A 15 7.81 11.04 -6.83
N GLN A 16 8.56 11.57 -7.81
CA GLN A 16 9.60 10.80 -8.52
C GLN A 16 10.75 10.38 -7.60
N TYR A 17 11.10 11.21 -6.61
CA TYR A 17 12.17 10.92 -5.66
C TYR A 17 11.81 9.70 -4.80
N GLU A 18 10.63 9.71 -4.18
CA GLU A 18 10.16 8.60 -3.35
C GLU A 18 10.00 7.32 -4.17
N TRP A 19 9.47 7.42 -5.39
CA TRP A 19 9.38 6.28 -6.30
C TRP A 19 10.76 5.66 -6.54
N PHE A 20 11.75 6.47 -6.92
CA PHE A 20 13.09 5.98 -7.26
C PHE A 20 13.78 5.30 -6.06
N GLN A 21 13.67 5.89 -4.86
CA GLN A 21 14.26 5.31 -3.65
C GLN A 21 13.58 3.99 -3.27
N HIS A 22 12.24 4.01 -3.22
CA HIS A 22 11.47 2.89 -2.69
C HIS A 22 11.29 1.75 -3.69
N GLU A 23 11.48 1.96 -5.00
CA GLU A 23 11.50 0.87 -5.98
C GLU A 23 12.69 -0.06 -5.73
N GLN A 24 13.86 0.50 -5.40
CA GLN A 24 15.05 -0.31 -5.07
C GLN A 24 14.86 -1.07 -3.76
N MET A 25 14.26 -0.44 -2.74
CA MET A 25 13.96 -1.09 -1.46
C MET A 25 12.88 -2.17 -1.61
N ALA A 26 11.83 -1.92 -2.39
CA ALA A 26 10.80 -2.90 -2.71
C ALA A 26 11.40 -4.16 -3.33
N LYS A 27 12.35 -3.99 -4.27
CA LYS A 27 13.09 -5.10 -4.88
C LYS A 27 13.91 -5.88 -3.85
N GLN A 28 14.58 -5.20 -2.92
CA GLN A 28 15.32 -5.85 -1.82
C GLN A 28 14.39 -6.63 -0.88
N CYS A 29 13.15 -6.16 -0.69
CA CYS A 29 12.11 -6.87 0.05
C CYS A 29 11.43 -8.00 -0.74
N GLY A 30 11.88 -8.29 -1.96
CA GLY A 30 11.33 -9.37 -2.80
C GLY A 30 10.03 -9.02 -3.52
N ILE A 31 9.62 -7.75 -3.56
CA ILE A 31 8.48 -7.31 -4.38
C ILE A 31 8.92 -7.36 -5.85
N THR A 32 8.16 -8.07 -6.67
CA THR A 32 8.50 -8.23 -8.08
C THR A 32 8.21 -6.97 -8.88
N ILE A 33 8.95 -6.79 -9.97
CA ILE A 33 8.76 -5.62 -10.85
C ILE A 33 7.38 -5.63 -11.50
N GLU A 34 6.82 -6.81 -11.79
CA GLU A 34 5.46 -6.96 -12.31
C GLU A 34 4.44 -6.42 -11.32
N LYS A 35 4.64 -6.72 -10.03
CA LYS A 35 3.77 -6.23 -8.96
C LYS A 35 3.86 -4.72 -8.82
N VAL A 36 5.08 -4.14 -8.79
CA VAL A 36 5.29 -2.68 -8.76
C VAL A 36 4.64 -1.99 -9.96
N ASN A 37 4.86 -2.49 -11.18
CA ASN A 37 4.29 -1.92 -12.40
C ASN A 37 2.76 -1.99 -12.43
N SER A 38 2.19 -2.98 -11.75
CA SER A 38 0.74 -3.18 -11.68
C SER A 38 0.07 -2.49 -10.49
N ILE A 39 0.82 -1.75 -9.67
CA ILE A 39 0.32 -1.15 -8.42
C ILE A 39 -0.81 -0.15 -8.61
N LYS A 40 -1.01 0.39 -9.82
CA LYS A 40 -2.16 1.25 -10.11
C LYS A 40 -3.49 0.49 -10.11
N GLU A 41 -3.46 -0.77 -10.53
CA GLU A 41 -4.62 -1.64 -10.70
C GLU A 41 -4.74 -2.66 -9.56
N TRP A 42 -4.21 -2.31 -8.39
CA TRP A 42 -4.05 -3.20 -7.25
C TRP A 42 -5.37 -3.81 -6.76
N ARG A 43 -6.50 -3.10 -6.87
CA ARG A 43 -7.82 -3.56 -6.39
C ARG A 43 -8.28 -4.82 -7.11
N GLN A 44 -8.14 -4.83 -8.43
CA GLN A 44 -8.62 -5.88 -9.33
C GLN A 44 -7.52 -6.88 -9.73
N ASN A 45 -6.26 -6.59 -9.43
CA ASN A 45 -5.15 -7.44 -9.83
C ASN A 45 -4.93 -8.59 -8.82
N SER A 46 -4.77 -9.81 -9.33
CA SER A 46 -4.53 -11.02 -8.55
C SER A 46 -3.11 -11.14 -8.00
N LEU A 47 -2.18 -10.26 -8.40
CA LEU A 47 -0.84 -10.18 -7.83
C LEU A 47 -0.83 -9.66 -6.39
N PHE A 48 -1.95 -9.07 -5.93
CA PHE A 48 -2.11 -8.51 -4.59
C PHE A 48 -3.03 -9.41 -3.78
N ASP A 49 -2.58 -9.82 -2.60
CA ASP A 49 -3.42 -10.54 -1.66
C ASP A 49 -4.34 -9.57 -0.88
N ASP A 50 -5.27 -10.11 -0.11
CA ASP A 50 -6.24 -9.29 0.61
C ASP A 50 -5.59 -8.41 1.69
N LYS A 51 -4.52 -8.86 2.34
CA LYS A 51 -3.79 -8.07 3.35
C LYS A 51 -3.11 -6.86 2.71
N GLU A 52 -2.51 -7.05 1.54
CA GLU A 52 -1.89 -5.98 0.75
C GLU A 52 -2.92 -5.00 0.20
N LYS A 53 -4.07 -5.49 -0.28
CA LYS A 53 -5.17 -4.66 -0.74
C LYS A 53 -5.68 -3.74 0.37
N VAL A 54 -5.85 -4.27 1.58
CA VAL A 54 -6.29 -3.48 2.74
C VAL A 54 -5.27 -2.41 3.12
N ALA A 55 -3.97 -2.74 3.12
CA ALA A 55 -2.92 -1.75 3.36
C ALA A 55 -2.85 -0.65 2.29
N LEU A 56 -3.06 -1.02 1.03
CA LEU A 56 -3.12 -0.04 -0.06
C LEU A 56 -4.36 0.84 0.05
N ASP A 57 -5.51 0.30 0.45
CA ASP A 57 -6.73 1.09 0.68
C ASP A 57 -6.55 2.12 1.80
N LEU A 58 -5.85 1.72 2.88
CA LEU A 58 -5.44 2.63 3.93
C LEU A 58 -4.53 3.74 3.38
N MET A 59 -3.52 3.40 2.58
CA MET A 59 -2.62 4.39 1.98
C MET A 59 -3.38 5.40 1.10
N GLU A 60 -4.32 4.94 0.28
CA GLU A 60 -5.17 5.84 -0.53
C GLU A 60 -6.05 6.72 0.35
N SER A 61 -6.64 6.19 1.42
CA SER A 61 -7.46 6.93 2.36
C SER A 61 -6.66 8.03 3.08
N LEU A 62 -5.41 7.73 3.46
CA LEU A 62 -4.49 8.72 4.06
C LEU A 62 -4.22 9.89 3.11
N ILE A 63 -3.99 9.61 1.82
CA ILE A 63 -3.65 10.65 0.84
C ILE A 63 -4.88 11.42 0.35
N GLN A 64 -5.96 10.73 0.03
CA GLN A 64 -7.11 11.31 -0.69
C GLN A 64 -8.20 11.80 0.26
N ASN A 65 -8.38 11.14 1.41
CA ASN A 65 -9.47 11.41 2.35
C ASN A 65 -8.97 11.99 3.68
N GLY A 66 -7.72 12.47 3.73
CA GLY A 66 -7.14 13.02 4.96
C GLY A 66 -7.10 12.02 6.12
N GLY A 67 -7.05 10.73 5.83
CA GLY A 67 -7.05 9.66 6.83
C GLY A 67 -8.43 9.21 7.32
N ALA A 68 -9.53 9.73 6.76
CA ALA A 68 -10.84 9.18 7.04
C ALA A 68 -10.98 7.78 6.40
N ILE A 69 -11.23 6.77 7.23
CA ILE A 69 -11.47 5.38 6.82
C ILE A 69 -12.93 4.98 7.08
N SER A 70 -13.45 4.06 6.26
CA SER A 70 -14.80 3.51 6.45
C SER A 70 -14.83 2.45 7.56
N GLU A 71 -16.02 2.15 8.10
CA GLU A 71 -16.19 1.05 9.07
C GLU A 71 -15.75 -0.30 8.50
N GLU A 72 -15.98 -0.52 7.20
CA GLU A 72 -15.54 -1.75 6.53
C GLU A 72 -14.01 -1.83 6.46
N LEU A 73 -13.33 -0.73 6.13
CA LEU A 73 -11.87 -0.69 6.10
C LEU A 73 -11.28 -0.87 7.51
N ASP A 74 -11.86 -0.23 8.54
CA ASP A 74 -11.45 -0.44 9.93
C ASP A 74 -11.59 -1.90 10.37
N LYS A 75 -12.70 -2.56 10.00
CA LYS A 75 -12.90 -3.99 10.27
C LYS A 75 -11.88 -4.86 9.55
N GLN A 76 -11.59 -4.57 8.29
CA GLN A 76 -10.59 -5.31 7.51
C GLN A 76 -9.18 -5.11 8.07
N LEU A 77 -8.83 -3.90 8.48
CA LEU A 77 -7.54 -3.62 9.13
C LEU A 77 -7.37 -4.47 10.40
N LYS A 78 -8.40 -4.53 11.25
CA LYS A 78 -8.40 -5.38 12.46
C LYS A 78 -8.40 -6.88 12.16
N GLN A 79 -8.84 -7.30 10.97
CA GLN A 79 -8.79 -8.70 10.54
C GLN A 79 -7.38 -9.12 10.10
N TYR A 80 -6.65 -8.25 9.41
CA TYR A 80 -5.36 -8.60 8.78
C TYR A 80 -4.12 -8.14 9.56
N PHE A 81 -4.28 -7.20 10.48
CA PHE A 81 -3.20 -6.58 11.23
C PHE A 81 -3.47 -6.64 12.72
N THR A 82 -2.44 -7.00 13.47
CA THR A 82 -2.39 -6.71 14.92
C THR A 82 -2.28 -5.20 15.14
N GLU A 83 -2.57 -4.75 16.37
CA GLU A 83 -2.43 -3.33 16.73
C GLU A 83 -1.00 -2.80 16.50
N ALA A 84 0.02 -3.61 16.82
CA ALA A 84 1.41 -3.26 16.60
C ALA A 84 1.76 -3.17 15.10
N GLU A 85 1.30 -4.13 14.28
CA GLU A 85 1.50 -4.06 12.83
C GLU A 85 0.77 -2.85 12.22
N TYR A 86 -0.44 -2.54 12.69
CA TYR A 86 -1.22 -1.41 12.20
C TYR A 86 -0.54 -0.06 12.48
N LEU A 87 0.12 0.08 13.65
CA LEU A 87 0.89 1.28 13.98
C LEU A 87 2.15 1.47 13.11
N GLU A 88 2.64 0.39 12.51
CA GLU A 88 3.84 0.38 11.65
C GLU A 88 3.52 0.53 10.15
N LEU A 89 2.24 0.62 9.79
CA LEU A 89 1.76 0.89 8.42
C LEU A 89 1.87 2.38 8.07
#